data_AF-A0A2M8LQE5-F1
#
_entry.id   AF-A0A2M8LQE5-F1
#
_cell.length_a   1.000
_cell.length_b   1.000
_cell.length_c   1.000
_cell.angle_alpha   90.00
_cell.angle_beta   90.00
_cell.angle_gamma   90.00
#
_symmetry.space_group_name_H-M   'P 1'
#
loop_
_entity.id
_entity.type
_entity.pdbx_description
1 polymer ?
#
loop_
_entity_poly.entity_id
_entity_poly.type
_entity_poly.pdbx_seq_one_letter_code
_entity_poly.pdbx_strand_id
1 'polypeptide(L)' 'MTRSKLGKVLAAAAVSTAAVALPLATASTASAETRLLPHYTESFLECQTLGNKAAQQGMLTGFNCVQEGYWVVMYPW' A
#
# COMPACT_ATOMS: atom_id res chain seq x y z
N MET A 1 -17.10 21.71 61.86
CA MET A 1 -17.27 23.07 61.29
C MET A 1 -16.62 23.12 59.92
N THR A 2 -17.40 23.56 58.96
CA THR A 2 -17.21 23.59 57.50
C THR A 2 -16.05 24.48 57.06
N ARG A 3 -15.29 24.09 56.03
CA ARG A 3 -14.92 25.00 54.91
C ARG A 3 -14.32 24.25 53.72
N SER A 4 -15.01 24.44 52.61
CA SER A 4 -14.77 24.00 51.25
C SER A 4 -13.36 24.30 50.73
N LYS A 5 -12.79 23.36 49.98
CA LYS A 5 -11.93 23.67 48.82
C LYS A 5 -12.30 22.72 47.68
N LEU A 6 -13.30 23.15 46.90
CA LEU A 6 -13.37 22.86 45.47
C LEU A 6 -12.05 23.33 44.83
N GLY A 7 -11.38 22.48 44.07
CA GLY A 7 -10.17 22.93 43.40
C GLY A 7 -9.46 21.87 42.57
N LYS A 8 -9.95 21.72 41.33
CA LYS A 8 -9.24 21.14 40.18
C LYS A 8 -9.14 19.61 40.15
N VAL A 9 -10.25 19.01 39.72
CA VAL A 9 -10.15 17.93 38.74
C VAL A 9 -9.46 18.49 37.50
N LEU A 10 -8.22 18.09 37.26
CA LEU A 10 -7.60 18.17 35.94
C LEU A 10 -6.96 16.81 35.68
N ALA A 11 -7.80 15.91 35.20
CA ALA A 11 -7.37 14.78 34.42
C ALA A 11 -6.64 15.30 33.18
N ALA A 12 -5.41 14.88 32.97
CA ALA A 12 -4.75 14.98 31.68
C ALA A 12 -4.01 13.66 31.45
N ALA A 13 -4.62 12.89 30.55
CA ALA A 13 -4.19 11.65 29.93
C ALA A 13 -2.73 11.26 30.18
N ALA A 14 -2.55 10.14 30.89
CA ALA A 14 -1.34 9.35 30.74
C ALA A 14 -1.26 8.92 29.26
N VAL A 15 -0.21 9.37 28.58
CA VAL A 15 0.12 9.02 27.21
C VAL A 15 0.32 7.51 27.16
N SER A 16 -0.71 6.78 26.73
CA SER A 16 -0.57 5.39 26.29
C SER A 16 0.28 5.42 25.04
N THR A 17 1.57 5.12 25.21
CA THR A 17 2.53 4.92 24.14
C THR A 17 1.94 4.01 23.08
N ALA A 18 1.74 4.58 21.90
CA ALA A 18 1.36 3.88 20.69
C ALA A 18 2.43 2.83 20.35
N ALA A 19 2.20 1.60 20.78
CA ALA A 19 2.78 0.42 20.16
C ALA A 19 1.66 -0.28 19.39
N VAL A 20 1.11 0.41 18.38
CA VAL A 20 0.44 -0.32 17.31
C VAL A 20 1.59 -1.01 16.59
N ALA A 21 1.82 -2.26 16.98
CA ALA A 21 2.66 -3.18 16.25
C ALA A 21 2.20 -3.10 14.80
N LEU A 22 3.00 -2.45 13.95
CA LEU A 22 2.85 -2.58 12.53
C LEU A 22 2.87 -4.10 12.30
N PRO A 23 1.84 -4.72 11.72
CA PRO A 23 2.12 -5.92 10.99
C PRO A 23 3.07 -5.44 9.91
N LEU A 24 4.37 -5.67 10.09
CA LEU A 24 5.22 -5.98 8.97
C LEU A 24 4.55 -7.20 8.36
N ALA A 25 3.56 -6.93 7.50
CA ALA A 25 3.15 -7.86 6.48
C ALA A 25 4.46 -8.14 5.76
N THR A 26 5.09 -9.23 6.17
CA THR A 26 6.02 -9.95 5.34
C THR A 26 5.25 -10.13 4.06
N ALA A 27 5.53 -9.25 3.10
CA ALA A 27 5.36 -9.50 1.69
C ALA A 27 6.25 -10.70 1.44
N SER A 28 5.77 -11.88 1.84
CA SER A 28 6.07 -13.10 1.16
C SER A 28 5.52 -12.84 -0.22
N THR A 29 6.37 -12.26 -1.08
CA THR A 29 6.24 -12.31 -2.51
C THR A 29 6.28 -13.79 -2.82
N ALA A 30 5.13 -14.45 -2.63
CA ALA A 30 4.82 -15.68 -3.27
C ALA A 30 5.00 -15.34 -4.74
N SER A 31 6.14 -15.78 -5.24
CA SER A 31 6.55 -15.78 -6.63
C SER A 31 5.44 -16.50 -7.39
N ALA A 32 4.39 -15.77 -7.71
CA ALA A 32 3.47 -16.14 -8.75
C ALA A 32 4.19 -15.69 -10.00
N GLU A 33 5.02 -16.59 -10.53
CA GLU A 33 5.44 -16.59 -11.93
C GLU A 33 4.19 -16.77 -12.81
N THR A 34 3.18 -15.90 -12.66
CA THR A 34 2.17 -15.73 -13.68
C THR A 34 2.92 -14.98 -14.76
N ARG A 35 3.47 -15.72 -15.71
CA ARG A 35 3.91 -15.20 -17.01
C ARG A 35 2.69 -14.58 -17.70
N LEU A 36 2.21 -13.44 -17.21
CA LEU A 36 1.46 -12.53 -18.04
C LEU A 36 2.41 -12.19 -19.19
N LEU A 37 1.96 -12.43 -20.40
CA LEU A 37 2.71 -11.99 -21.58
C LEU A 37 2.72 -10.46 -21.60
N PRO A 38 3.67 -9.84 -22.31
CA PRO A 38 3.69 -8.41 -22.48
C PRO A 38 2.33 -7.92 -23.00
N HIS A 39 1.78 -6.88 -22.36
CA HIS A 39 0.45 -6.36 -22.71
C HIS A 39 0.58 -4.97 -23.33
N TYR A 40 -0.02 -4.77 -24.49
CA TYR A 40 -0.01 -3.48 -25.18
C TYR A 40 -1.18 -2.63 -24.68
N THR A 41 -0.88 -1.40 -24.33
CA THR A 41 -1.83 -0.39 -23.87
C THR A 41 -1.64 0.89 -24.68
N GLU A 42 -2.69 1.71 -24.75
CA GLU A 42 -2.67 2.96 -25.51
C GLU A 42 -2.05 4.12 -24.71
N SER A 43 -1.85 3.94 -23.40
CA SER A 43 -1.30 4.99 -22.53
C SER A 43 -0.57 4.44 -21.31
N PHE A 44 0.36 5.24 -20.77
CA PHE A 44 1.06 4.91 -19.53
C PHE A 44 0.13 4.76 -18.32
N LEU A 45 -0.93 5.56 -18.27
CA LEU A 45 -1.90 5.48 -17.18
C LEU A 45 -2.63 4.14 -17.18
N GLU A 46 -3.01 3.66 -18.37
CA GLU A 46 -3.65 2.36 -18.53
C GLU A 46 -2.70 1.23 -18.14
N CYS A 47 -1.46 1.26 -18.65
CA CYS A 47 -0.42 0.31 -18.25
C CYS A 47 -0.21 0.24 -16.74
N GLN A 48 -0.08 1.41 -16.08
CA GLN A 48 0.09 1.46 -14.63
C GLN A 48 -1.14 0.95 -13.88
N THR A 49 -2.34 1.29 -14.34
CA THR A 49 -3.58 0.84 -13.69
C THR A 49 -3.70 -0.68 -13.75
N LEU A 50 -3.42 -1.26 -14.91
CA LEU A 50 -3.51 -2.69 -15.15
C LEU A 50 -2.44 -3.46 -14.36
N GLY A 51 -1.19 -3.01 -14.41
CA GLY A 51 -0.09 -3.59 -13.65
C GLY A 51 -0.31 -3.50 -12.14
N ASN A 52 -0.77 -2.35 -11.62
CA ASN A 52 -1.05 -2.18 -10.19
C ASN A 52 -2.18 -3.10 -9.74
N LYS A 53 -3.26 -3.22 -10.53
CA LYS A 53 -4.35 -4.15 -10.24
C LYS A 53 -3.84 -5.59 -10.21
N ALA A 54 -3.00 -5.97 -11.18
CA ALA A 54 -2.44 -7.30 -11.26
C ALA A 54 -1.49 -7.63 -10.09
N ALA A 55 -0.65 -6.67 -9.69
CA ALA A 55 0.20 -6.80 -8.51
C ALA A 55 -0.62 -6.88 -7.20
N GLN A 56 -1.68 -6.08 -7.06
CA GLN A 56 -2.59 -6.13 -5.91
C GLN A 56 -3.34 -7.46 -5.81
N GLN A 57 -3.64 -8.09 -6.95
CA GLN A 57 -4.24 -9.42 -7.01
C GLN A 57 -3.23 -10.54 -6.77
N GLY A 58 -1.95 -10.22 -6.54
CA GLY A 58 -0.88 -11.20 -6.37
C GLY A 58 -0.54 -11.96 -7.63
N MET A 59 -0.94 -11.46 -8.81
CA MET A 59 -0.63 -12.11 -10.10
C MET A 59 0.79 -11.78 -10.55
N LEU A 60 1.32 -10.62 -10.16
CA LEU A 60 2.64 -10.11 -10.55
C LEU A 60 3.45 -9.74 -9.31
N THR A 61 4.76 -9.98 -9.35
CA THR A 61 5.68 -9.44 -8.33
C THR A 61 6.01 -7.98 -8.65
N GLY A 62 6.14 -7.66 -9.93
CA GLY A 62 6.34 -6.31 -10.44
C GLY A 62 6.00 -6.20 -11.93
N PHE A 63 6.03 -4.98 -12.44
CA PHE A 63 5.85 -4.70 -13.86
C PHE A 63 6.53 -3.38 -14.24
N ASN A 64 6.90 -3.24 -15.52
CA ASN A 64 7.37 -1.99 -16.12
C ASN A 64 6.43 -1.60 -17.25
N CYS A 65 6.28 -0.29 -17.44
CA CYS A 65 5.61 0.28 -18.59
C CYS A 65 6.66 0.95 -19.46
N VAL A 66 6.83 0.49 -20.70
CA VAL A 66 7.81 1.02 -21.66
C VAL A 66 7.07 1.54 -22.89
N GLN A 67 7.40 2.75 -23.32
CA GLN A 67 6.85 3.28 -24.57
C GLN A 67 7.58 2.67 -25.77
N GLU A 68 6.84 1.99 -26.63
CA GLU A 68 7.36 1.42 -27.88
C GLU A 68 6.52 1.92 -29.07
N GLY A 69 7.08 2.92 -29.77
CA GLY A 69 6.38 3.59 -30.87
C GLY A 69 5.12 4.30 -30.39
N TYR A 70 3.98 3.91 -30.96
CA TYR A 70 2.66 4.47 -30.64
C TYR A 70 1.96 3.77 -29.46
N TRP A 71 2.58 2.73 -28.88
CA TRP A 71 2.01 1.93 -27.80
C TRP A 71 2.83 2.04 -26.52
N VAL A 72 2.22 1.65 -25.41
CA VAL A 72 2.90 1.40 -24.14
C VAL A 72 2.79 -0.08 -23.81
N VAL A 73 3.94 -0.75 -23.68
CA VAL A 73 4.02 -2.18 -23.41
C VAL A 73 4.27 -2.39 -21.92
N MET A 74 3.40 -3.19 -21.29
CA MET A 74 3.57 -3.67 -19.93
C MET A 74 4.43 -4.93 -19.95
N TYR A 75 5.59 -4.89 -19.29
CA TYR A 75 6.48 -6.03 -19.09
C TYR A 75 6.39 -6.51 -17.63
N PRO A 76 5.69 -7.62 -17.35
CA PRO A 76 5.58 -8.20 -16.00
C PRO A 76 6.77 -9.11 -15.62
N TRP A 77 7.06 -9.24 -14.32
CA TRP A 77 7.97 -10.24 -13.74
C TRP A 77 7.60 -10.62 -12.29
#